data_AF-A0A7L4WAM5-F1
#
_entry.id   AF-A0A7L4WAM5-F1
#
_cell.length_a   1.000
_cell.length_b   1.000
_cell.length_c   1.000
_cell.angle_alpha   90.00
_cell.angle_beta   90.00
_cell.angle_gamma   90.00
#
_symmetry.space_group_name_H-M   'P 1'
#
loop_
_entity.id
_entity.type
_entity.pdbx_description
1 polymer ?
#
loop_
_entity_poly.entity_id
_entity_poly.type
_entity_poly.pdbx_seq_one_letter_code
_entity_poly.pdbx_strand_id
1 'polypeptide(L)'
;MNYYKKYLKAFTLLESLVALLSVSLSVLLIQGMTKLVIQEVAIIRQSRENEWQIFCNLLRREFETTRLEKVSQNFLYVSTEKGSRRYGMKAGTDDFRKTNASGQGYQPLLFGVSCVVISTKQQVVTIKLTFKKGDERTFIYAFSKNE
;
A
#
# COMPACT_ATOMS: atom_id res chain seq x y z
N MET A 1 -52.54 -11.31 -50.33
CA MET A 1 -51.76 -11.11 -49.08
C MET A 1 -51.44 -9.63 -49.00
N ASN A 2 -52.21 -8.84 -48.22
CA ASN A 2 -52.09 -7.38 -48.19
C ASN A 2 -51.03 -6.97 -47.15
N TYR A 3 -49.91 -6.43 -47.62
CA TYR A 3 -48.87 -5.89 -46.75
C TYR A 3 -49.26 -4.49 -46.28
N TYR A 4 -49.62 -4.34 -45.00
CA TYR A 4 -49.80 -3.03 -44.37
C TYR A 4 -48.43 -2.37 -44.15
N LYS A 5 -48.14 -1.31 -44.91
CA LYS A 5 -46.90 -0.52 -44.75
C LYS A 5 -47.09 0.46 -43.58
N LYS A 6 -46.52 0.13 -42.40
CA LYS A 6 -46.46 1.06 -41.26
C LYS A 6 -45.44 2.16 -41.56
N TYR A 7 -45.88 3.42 -41.62
CA TYR A 7 -44.99 4.58 -41.69
C TYR A 7 -44.43 4.86 -40.28
N LEU A 8 -43.16 4.53 -40.07
CA LEU A 8 -42.45 4.89 -38.85
C LEU A 8 -41.97 6.34 -38.97
N LYS A 9 -42.23 7.13 -37.93
CA LYS A 9 -41.75 8.52 -37.85
C LYS A 9 -40.22 8.48 -37.71
N ALA A 10 -39.50 9.04 -38.68
CA ALA A 10 -38.05 9.15 -38.61
C ALA A 10 -37.65 10.22 -37.58
N PHE A 11 -36.43 10.10 -37.04
CA PHE A 11 -35.86 11.13 -36.18
C PHE A 11 -35.68 12.42 -36.96
N THR A 12 -35.94 13.55 -36.30
CA THR A 12 -35.63 14.86 -36.87
C THR A 12 -34.13 15.11 -36.82
N LEU A 13 -33.66 15.97 -37.72
CA LEU A 13 -32.26 16.40 -37.74
C LEU A 13 -31.84 17.03 -36.40
N LEU A 14 -32.74 17.81 -35.78
CA LEU A 14 -32.47 18.47 -34.50
C LEU A 14 -32.33 17.47 -33.35
N GLU A 15 -33.23 16.49 -33.24
CA GLU A 15 -33.13 15.42 -32.23
C GLU A 15 -31.81 14.66 -32.36
N SER A 16 -31.41 14.37 -33.60
CA SER A 16 -30.15 13.70 -33.90
C SER A 16 -28.93 14.55 -33.50
N LEU A 17 -28.97 15.85 -33.76
CA LEU A 17 -27.90 16.78 -33.40
C LEU A 17 -27.76 16.94 -31.88
N VAL A 18 -28.87 17.08 -31.17
CA VAL A 18 -28.88 17.17 -29.70
C VAL A 18 -28.40 15.86 -29.08
N ALA A 19 -28.80 14.71 -29.62
CA ALA A 19 -28.31 13.42 -29.18
C ALA A 19 -26.79 13.28 -29.37
N LEU A 20 -26.26 13.67 -30.54
CA LEU A 20 -24.83 13.64 -30.82
C LEU A 20 -24.04 14.58 -29.89
N LEU A 21 -24.56 15.79 -29.66
CA LEU A 21 -23.96 16.76 -28.75
C LEU A 21 -23.93 16.23 -27.31
N SER A 22 -25.06 15.67 -26.85
CA SER A 22 -25.19 15.09 -25.51
C SER A 22 -24.21 13.94 -25.30
N VAL A 23 -24.12 13.00 -26.25
CA VAL A 23 -23.16 11.88 -26.18
C VAL A 23 -21.72 12.39 -26.19
N SER A 24 -21.39 13.36 -27.05
CA SER A 24 -20.04 13.91 -27.14
C SER A 24 -19.62 14.60 -25.84
N LEU A 25 -20.53 15.37 -25.22
CA LEU A 25 -20.28 16.01 -23.94
C LEU A 25 -20.08 14.97 -22.82
N SER A 26 -20.92 13.94 -22.76
CA SER A 26 -20.78 12.86 -21.77
C SER A 26 -19.45 12.14 -21.91
N VAL A 27 -19.04 11.82 -23.14
CA VAL A 27 -17.75 11.15 -23.40
C VAL A 27 -16.59 12.05 -22.96
N LEU A 28 -16.64 13.35 -23.27
CA LEU A 28 -15.59 14.29 -22.86
C LEU A 28 -15.47 14.40 -21.33
N LEU A 29 -16.62 14.45 -20.62
CA LEU A 29 -16.64 14.47 -19.16
C LEU A 29 -16.04 13.20 -18.56
N ILE A 30 -16.41 12.04 -19.09
CA ILE A 30 -15.86 10.75 -18.64
C ILE A 30 -14.34 10.73 -18.88
N GLN A 31 -13.87 11.19 -20.04
CA GLN A 31 -12.43 11.26 -20.33
C GLN A 31 -11.69 12.19 -19.37
N GLY A 32 -12.26 13.37 -19.07
CA GLY A 32 -11.69 14.31 -18.10
C GLY A 32 -11.56 13.72 -16.71
N MET A 33 -12.65 13.12 -16.19
CA MET A 33 -12.64 12.47 -14.88
C MET A 33 -11.68 11.27 -14.84
N THR A 34 -11.64 10.47 -15.90
CA THR A 34 -10.73 9.31 -15.99
C THR A 34 -9.27 9.74 -15.86
N LYS A 35 -8.88 10.85 -16.51
CA LYS A 35 -7.51 11.38 -16.42
C LYS A 35 -7.16 11.83 -15.00
N LEU A 36 -8.07 12.53 -14.32
CA LEU A 36 -7.87 12.96 -12.94
C LEU A 36 -7.66 11.77 -12.00
N VAL A 37 -8.52 10.74 -12.11
CA VAL A 37 -8.40 9.51 -11.32
C VAL A 37 -7.05 8.82 -11.57
N ILE A 38 -6.61 8.71 -12.84
CA ILE A 38 -5.31 8.11 -13.16
C ILE A 38 -4.15 8.89 -12.52
N GLN A 39 -4.20 10.22 -12.55
CA GLN A 39 -3.17 11.08 -11.96
C GLN A 39 -3.12 10.91 -10.43
N GLU A 40 -4.26 10.94 -9.75
CA GLU A 40 -4.31 10.72 -8.30
C GLU A 40 -3.79 9.34 -7.90
N VAL A 41 -4.16 8.29 -8.65
CA VAL A 41 -3.65 6.94 -8.42
C VAL A 41 -2.13 6.90 -8.58
N ALA A 42 -1.58 7.56 -9.59
CA ALA A 42 -0.13 7.64 -9.79
C ALA A 42 0.57 8.35 -8.63
N ILE A 43 0.04 9.49 -8.17
CA ILE A 43 0.58 10.25 -7.02
C ILE A 43 0.55 9.39 -5.74
N ILE A 44 -0.58 8.72 -5.46
CA ILE A 44 -0.73 7.85 -4.28
C ILE A 44 0.29 6.70 -4.32
N ARG A 45 0.49 6.09 -5.49
CA ARG A 45 1.47 5.02 -5.66
C ARG A 45 2.89 5.52 -5.42
N GLN A 46 3.24 6.66 -6.00
CA GLN A 46 4.57 7.26 -5.83
C GLN A 46 4.83 7.64 -4.36
N SER A 47 3.86 8.26 -3.69
CA SER A 47 3.97 8.61 -2.26
C SER A 47 4.25 7.37 -1.41
N ARG A 48 3.51 6.27 -1.66
CA ARG A 48 3.71 5.02 -0.92
C ARG A 48 5.06 4.37 -1.20
N GLU A 49 5.52 4.42 -2.44
CA GLU A 49 6.86 3.92 -2.76
C GLU A 49 7.93 4.74 -2.02
N ASN A 50 7.79 6.06 -1.99
CA ASN A 50 8.71 6.92 -1.23
C ASN A 50 8.70 6.58 0.27
N GLU A 51 7.52 6.45 0.88
CA GLU A 51 7.38 6.03 2.29
C GLU A 51 8.03 4.68 2.56
N TRP A 52 7.81 3.71 1.67
CA TRP A 52 8.41 2.38 1.73
C TRP A 52 9.94 2.44 1.69
N GLN A 53 10.51 3.25 0.80
CA GLN A 53 11.96 3.41 0.69
C GLN A 53 12.57 4.10 1.92
N ILE A 54 11.91 5.13 2.46
CA ILE A 54 12.31 5.80 3.70
C ILE A 54 12.33 4.78 4.85
N PHE A 55 11.27 4.00 4.99
CA PHE A 55 11.17 2.92 5.97
C PHE A 55 12.30 1.89 5.83
N CYS A 56 12.57 1.42 4.61
CA CYS A 56 13.66 0.46 4.36
C CYS A 56 15.02 1.03 4.78
N ASN A 57 15.31 2.28 4.41
CA ASN A 57 16.59 2.91 4.72
C ASN A 57 16.76 3.17 6.21
N LEU A 58 15.69 3.60 6.89
CA LEU A 58 15.68 3.77 8.34
C LEU A 58 15.94 2.43 9.03
N LEU A 59 15.21 1.38 8.66
CA LEU A 59 15.38 0.05 9.27
C LEU A 59 16.77 -0.52 9.03
N ARG A 60 17.32 -0.41 7.82
CA ARG A 60 18.69 -0.88 7.53
C ARG A 60 19.72 -0.20 8.41
N ARG A 61 19.66 1.13 8.49
CA ARG A 61 20.57 1.93 9.34
C ARG A 61 20.44 1.56 10.81
N GLU A 62 19.21 1.36 11.29
CA GLU A 62 19.03 0.90 12.66
C GLU A 62 19.62 -0.50 12.83
N PHE A 63 19.35 -1.44 11.93
CA PHE A 63 19.78 -2.82 12.08
C PHE A 63 21.29 -3.03 11.96
N GLU A 64 22.00 -2.19 11.20
CA GLU A 64 23.47 -2.19 11.07
C GLU A 64 24.19 -2.11 12.42
N THR A 65 23.59 -1.45 13.40
CA THR A 65 24.17 -1.24 14.75
C THR A 65 23.58 -2.18 15.81
N THR A 66 22.86 -3.23 15.39
CA THR A 66 22.12 -4.10 16.30
C THR A 66 22.37 -5.57 16.01
N ARG A 67 22.08 -6.42 17.01
CA ARG A 67 22.21 -7.87 16.90
C ARG A 67 20.84 -8.52 16.95
N LEU A 68 20.60 -9.51 16.09
CA LEU A 68 19.38 -10.30 16.12
C LEU A 68 19.31 -11.12 17.41
N GLU A 69 18.23 -10.96 18.19
CA GLU A 69 17.97 -11.80 19.36
C GLU A 69 17.05 -12.96 18.99
N LYS A 70 15.83 -12.64 18.53
CA LYS A 70 14.82 -13.63 18.15
C LYS A 70 13.66 -13.01 17.38
N VAL A 71 12.87 -13.86 16.75
CA VAL A 71 11.50 -13.53 16.29
C VAL A 71 10.53 -14.35 17.12
N SER A 72 9.56 -13.71 17.76
CA SER A 72 8.54 -14.38 18.58
C SER A 72 7.21 -13.63 18.52
N GLN A 73 6.10 -14.37 18.46
CA GLN A 73 4.74 -13.80 18.39
C GLN A 73 4.61 -12.72 17.30
N ASN A 74 5.27 -12.93 16.16
CA ASN A 74 5.27 -11.99 15.04
C ASN A 74 5.92 -10.61 15.33
N PHE A 75 6.77 -10.55 16.36
CA PHE A 75 7.64 -9.43 16.65
C PHE A 75 9.11 -9.82 16.45
N LEU A 76 9.89 -8.88 15.94
CA LEU A 76 11.33 -8.96 15.84
C LEU A 76 11.96 -8.31 17.07
N TYR A 77 12.85 -9.03 17.75
CA TYR A 77 13.63 -8.55 18.88
C TYR A 77 15.10 -8.42 18.48
N VAL A 78 15.68 -7.26 18.76
CA VAL A 78 17.09 -6.96 18.49
C VAL A 78 17.73 -6.32 19.71
N SER A 79 19.00 -6.64 19.93
CA SER A 79 19.83 -6.04 20.96
C SER A 79 20.50 -4.79 20.42
N THR A 80 20.46 -3.72 21.21
CA THR A 80 21.11 -2.43 20.90
C THR A 80 21.95 -2.01 22.10
N GLU A 81 22.89 -1.07 21.91
CA GLU A 81 23.67 -0.52 23.03
C GLU A 81 22.79 0.05 24.16
N LYS A 82 21.60 0.53 23.82
CA LYS A 82 20.61 1.12 24.75
C LYS A 82 19.57 0.10 25.22
N GLY A 83 19.88 -1.20 25.14
CA GLY A 83 19.01 -2.30 25.52
C GLY A 83 18.13 -2.84 24.37
N SER A 84 17.40 -3.92 24.64
CA SER A 84 16.63 -4.65 23.63
C SER A 84 15.43 -3.86 23.11
N ARG A 85 15.24 -3.91 21.79
CA ARG A 85 14.15 -3.25 21.06
C ARG A 85 13.29 -4.28 20.35
N ARG A 86 12.02 -3.95 20.22
CA ARG A 86 11.00 -4.79 19.60
C ARG A 86 10.33 -4.06 18.46
N TYR A 87 10.27 -4.70 17.29
CA TYR A 87 9.66 -4.20 16.07
C TYR A 87 8.51 -5.10 15.64
N GLY A 88 7.42 -4.51 15.17
CA GLY A 88 6.28 -5.25 14.66
C GLY A 88 5.00 -4.43 14.70
N MET A 89 3.86 -5.11 14.62
CA MET A 89 2.54 -4.51 14.63
C MET A 89 1.73 -5.08 15.79
N LYS A 90 1.07 -4.21 16.56
CA LYS A 90 0.15 -4.64 17.62
C LYS A 90 -1.18 -5.04 16.98
N ALA A 91 -1.84 -6.05 17.53
CA ALA A 91 -3.18 -6.42 17.08
C ALA A 91 -4.16 -5.23 17.22
N GLY A 92 -4.96 -5.00 16.18
CA GLY A 92 -5.96 -3.92 16.14
C GLY A 92 -5.42 -2.53 15.84
N THR A 93 -4.14 -2.38 15.53
CA THR A 93 -3.54 -1.09 15.11
C THR A 93 -3.31 -1.07 13.60
N ASP A 94 -2.77 0.02 13.05
CA ASP A 94 -2.55 0.14 11.60
C ASP A 94 -1.14 0.61 11.22
N ASP A 95 -0.20 0.42 12.13
CA ASP A 95 1.18 0.86 11.99
C ASP A 95 2.16 -0.24 12.41
N PHE A 96 3.25 -0.31 11.66
CA PHE A 96 4.47 -0.99 12.06
C PHE A 96 5.28 -0.04 12.94
N ARG A 97 5.69 -0.50 14.12
CA ARG A 97 6.30 0.35 15.15
C ARG A 97 7.48 -0.30 15.84
N LYS A 98 8.28 0.55 16.45
CA LYS A 98 9.35 0.21 17.40
C LYS A 98 8.90 0.50 18.83
N THR A 99 9.23 -0.42 19.72
CA THR A 99 8.96 -0.37 21.17
C THR A 99 10.16 -0.93 21.94
N ASN A 100 10.18 -0.80 23.27
CA ASN A 100 11.11 -1.60 24.08
C ASN A 100 10.69 -3.09 24.10
N ALA A 101 11.52 -3.96 24.66
CA ALA A 101 11.24 -5.40 24.74
C ALA A 101 9.88 -5.74 25.41
N SER A 102 9.48 -4.95 26.42
CA SER A 102 8.20 -5.09 27.13
C SER A 102 7.01 -4.48 26.39
N GLY A 103 7.24 -3.84 25.24
CA GLY A 103 6.20 -3.19 24.44
C GLY A 103 5.80 -1.79 24.89
N GLN A 104 6.55 -1.18 25.81
CA GLN A 104 6.41 0.22 26.21
C GLN A 104 7.24 1.14 25.32
N GLY A 105 6.87 2.42 25.29
CA GLY A 105 7.38 3.37 24.31
C GLY A 105 6.72 3.17 22.95
N TYR A 106 6.60 4.25 22.18
CA TYR A 106 5.90 4.24 20.90
C TYR A 106 6.66 5.08 19.88
N GLN A 107 7.16 4.43 18.84
CA GLN A 107 7.71 5.09 17.67
C GLN A 107 7.16 4.39 16.41
N PRO A 108 6.16 4.98 15.74
CA PRO A 108 5.65 4.44 14.48
C PRO A 108 6.72 4.62 13.39
N LEU A 109 6.89 3.60 12.56
CA LEU A 109 7.85 3.60 11.45
C LEU A 109 7.16 3.59 10.09
N LEU A 110 5.96 3.00 10.02
CA LEU A 110 5.18 2.93 8.79
C LEU A 110 3.69 2.78 9.12
N PHE A 111 2.85 3.61 8.50
CA PHE A 111 1.40 3.61 8.70
C PHE A 111 0.64 2.90 7.58
N GLY A 112 -0.66 2.68 7.78
CA GLY A 112 -1.54 2.06 6.79
C GLY A 112 -1.29 0.57 6.58
N VAL A 113 -0.61 -0.08 7.52
CA VAL A 113 -0.31 -1.52 7.50
C VAL A 113 -1.50 -2.27 8.11
N SER A 114 -2.04 -3.26 7.40
CA SER A 114 -3.16 -4.10 7.89
C SER A 114 -2.67 -5.40 8.51
N CYS A 115 -1.56 -5.94 8.00
CA CYS A 115 -0.97 -7.18 8.48
C CYS A 115 0.55 -7.14 8.34
N VAL A 116 1.24 -7.80 9.26
CA VAL A 116 2.68 -8.02 9.22
C VAL A 116 2.91 -9.50 9.46
N VAL A 117 3.86 -10.10 8.75
CA VAL A 117 4.36 -11.45 9.02
C VAL A 117 5.88 -11.41 9.08
N ILE A 118 6.43 -11.73 10.24
CA ILE A 118 7.86 -11.74 10.50
C ILE A 118 8.31 -13.19 10.63
N SER A 119 9.32 -13.55 9.86
CA SER A 119 9.98 -14.84 9.93
C SER A 119 11.49 -14.65 9.97
N THR A 120 12.19 -15.60 10.57
CA THR A 120 13.65 -15.64 10.55
C THR A 120 14.12 -17.01 10.09
N LYS A 121 15.15 -17.03 9.25
CA LYS A 121 15.89 -18.23 8.89
C LYS A 121 17.37 -17.94 9.10
N GLN A 122 17.97 -18.63 10.07
CA GLN A 122 19.34 -18.35 10.53
C GLN A 122 19.49 -16.90 11.01
N GLN A 123 20.21 -16.07 10.28
CA GLN A 123 20.41 -14.63 10.57
C GLN A 123 19.67 -13.72 9.57
N VAL A 124 18.83 -14.29 8.70
CA VAL A 124 18.06 -13.52 7.73
C VAL A 124 16.64 -13.36 8.22
N VAL A 125 16.25 -12.12 8.47
CA VAL A 125 14.88 -11.75 8.83
C VAL A 125 14.13 -11.31 7.60
N THR A 126 12.93 -11.86 7.43
CA THR A 126 11.96 -11.45 6.40
C THR A 126 10.73 -10.89 7.07
N ILE A 127 10.43 -9.62 6.79
CA ILE A 127 9.26 -8.89 7.26
C ILE A 127 8.36 -8.66 6.04
N LYS A 128 7.23 -9.35 5.98
CA LYS A 128 6.19 -9.13 4.97
C LYS A 128 5.14 -8.19 5.54
N LEU A 129 4.78 -7.15 4.81
CA LEU A 129 3.76 -6.18 5.20
C LEU A 129 2.68 -6.15 4.13
N THR A 130 1.43 -6.25 4.56
CA THR A 130 0.25 -6.01 3.74
C THR A 130 -0.35 -4.67 4.16
N PHE A 131 -0.59 -3.78 3.21
CA PHE A 131 -1.20 -2.48 3.46
C PHE A 131 -2.73 -2.56 3.37
N LYS A 132 -3.43 -1.61 3.99
CA LYS A 132 -4.90 -1.50 3.96
C LYS A 132 -5.47 -1.46 2.54
N LYS A 133 -4.73 -0.93 1.56
CA LYS A 133 -5.17 -0.90 0.15
C LYS A 133 -4.84 -2.20 -0.64
N GLY A 134 -4.36 -3.25 0.04
CA GLY A 134 -4.08 -4.56 -0.55
C GLY A 134 -2.67 -4.75 -1.10
N ASP A 135 -1.88 -3.67 -1.23
CA ASP A 135 -0.50 -3.77 -1.70
C ASP A 135 0.36 -4.53 -0.67
N GLU A 136 1.28 -5.37 -1.16
CA GLU A 136 2.22 -6.12 -0.33
C GLU A 136 3.67 -5.68 -0.59
N ARG A 137 4.45 -5.63 0.49
CA ARG A 137 5.88 -5.32 0.45
C ARG A 137 6.65 -6.25 1.37
N THR A 138 7.85 -6.63 0.96
CA THR A 138 8.72 -7.51 1.75
C THR A 138 10.04 -6.81 1.99
N PHE A 139 10.41 -6.69 3.27
CA PHE A 139 11.73 -6.25 3.70
C PHE A 139 12.54 -7.48 4.13
N ILE A 140 13.78 -7.59 3.63
CA ILE A 140 14.70 -8.67 3.95
C ILE A 140 16.00 -8.05 4.45
N TYR A 141 16.50 -8.55 5.57
CA TYR A 141 17.77 -8.12 6.13
C TYR A 141 18.53 -9.29 6.70
N ALA A 142 19.83 -9.37 6.37
CA ALA A 142 20.75 -10.36 6.91
C ALA A 142 21.59 -9.70 8.01
N PHE A 143 21.40 -10.13 9.25
CA PHE A 143 22.25 -9.71 10.35
C PHE A 143 23.62 -10.38 10.24
N SER A 144 24.67 -9.66 10.63
CA SER A 144 26.00 -10.24 10.80
C SER A 144 25.93 -11.39 11.81
N LYS A 145 26.65 -12.48 11.55
CA LYS A 145 26.80 -13.56 12.53
C LYS A 145 27.40 -12.96 13.81
N ASN A 146 26.80 -13.29 14.95
CA ASN A 146 27.45 -13.07 16.23
C ASN A 146 28.71 -13.95 16.23
N GLU A 147 29.90 -13.33 16.09
CA GLU A 147 31.16 -13.92 16.54
C GLU A 147 31.20 -14.00 18.06
#